data_AF-A0A8B3PCY5-F1
#
_entry.id   AF-A0A8B3PCY5-F1
#
_cell.length_a   1.000
_cell.length_b   1.000
_cell.length_c   1.000
_cell.angle_alpha   90.00
_cell.angle_beta   90.00
_cell.angle_gamma   90.00
#
_symmetry.space_group_name_H-M   'P 1'
#
loop_
_entity.id
_entity.type
_entity.pdbx_description
1 polymer ?
#
loop_
_entity_poly.entity_id
_entity_poly.type
_entity_poly.pdbx_seq_one_letter_code
_entity_poly.pdbx_strand_id
1 'polypeptide(L)'
;MMVRAGRLYVGSARVGSAPDAVMEDQKSSGTGGGMPVATTWTTHVLNTEVRDPSILVSISSDQFTPTVNGWVEWEIRSYTISSFGSRLQNITDGTTAGMGMLGNGNNGPSSGATSTGGAPVVASKAFAIQYYASTAPANGLGLALSQGTEVYARVKFWRTKYARIIDGVVDSTSYDLPYFEGGPEPGWTEVPTMFSPAFHSTVRVSPAQCQRRLVRQF
;
A
#
# COMPACT_ATOMS: atom_id res chain seq x y z
N MET A 1 -1.12 29.48 6.31
CA MET A 1 -0.29 28.31 6.64
C MET A 1 -0.06 28.31 8.15
N MET A 2 -0.60 27.35 8.88
CA MET A 2 -0.45 27.30 10.34
C MET A 2 0.46 26.13 10.71
N VAL A 3 1.66 26.44 11.19
CA VAL A 3 2.57 25.44 11.74
C VAL A 3 2.21 25.27 13.21
N ARG A 4 1.44 24.23 13.55
CA ARG A 4 1.30 23.75 14.93
C ARG A 4 2.19 22.52 15.09
N ALA A 5 3.19 22.64 15.96
CA ALA A 5 4.07 21.56 16.42
C ALA A 5 4.61 20.63 15.32
N GLY A 6 5.58 21.11 14.53
CA GLY A 6 6.48 20.26 13.75
C GLY A 6 5.84 19.40 12.63
N ARG A 7 4.59 19.68 12.24
CA ARG A 7 3.89 18.94 11.20
C ARG A 7 3.35 19.91 10.14
N LEU A 8 3.64 19.62 8.87
CA LEU A 8 3.15 20.39 7.73
C LEU A 8 1.73 19.92 7.39
N TYR A 9 0.78 20.82 7.54
CA TYR A 9 -0.61 20.62 7.16
C TYR A 9 -0.98 21.58 6.01
N VAL A 10 -1.73 21.07 5.02
CA VAL A 10 -2.47 21.91 4.07
C VAL A 10 -3.94 21.78 4.46
N GLY A 11 -4.46 22.81 5.13
CA GLY A 11 -5.74 22.72 5.85
C GLY A 11 -5.63 21.77 7.05
N SER A 12 -6.55 20.80 7.13
CA SER A 12 -6.57 19.75 8.17
C SER A 12 -5.81 18.48 7.77
N ALA A 13 -5.42 18.33 6.50
CA ALA A 13 -4.69 17.14 6.05
C ALA A 13 -3.18 17.28 6.26
N ARG A 14 -2.58 16.18 6.69
CA ARG A 14 -1.12 16.03 6.77
C ARG A 14 -0.55 15.95 5.35
N VAL A 15 0.46 16.75 5.04
CA VAL A 15 1.24 16.64 3.80
C VAL A 15 2.41 15.70 4.05
N GLY A 16 2.54 14.63 3.24
CA GLY A 16 3.68 13.70 3.25
C GLY A 16 3.96 13.03 4.60
N SER A 17 3.04 12.19 5.08
CA SER A 17 3.19 11.47 6.35
C SER A 17 3.79 10.08 6.20
N ALA A 18 4.41 9.58 7.28
CA ALA A 18 4.69 8.16 7.49
C ALA A 18 3.43 7.31 7.19
N PRO A 19 3.59 6.01 6.87
CA PRO A 19 2.46 5.10 6.65
C PRO A 19 1.44 5.18 7.79
N ASP A 20 0.16 5.07 7.46
CA ASP A 20 -0.91 5.02 8.45
C ASP A 20 -0.86 3.70 9.22
N ALA A 21 -0.59 2.60 8.50
CA ALA A 21 -0.29 1.30 9.09
C ALA A 21 0.96 0.64 8.46
N VAL A 22 1.62 -0.22 9.24
CA VAL A 22 2.74 -1.08 8.81
C VAL A 22 2.54 -2.48 9.36
N MET A 23 2.48 -3.46 8.47
CA MET A 23 2.37 -4.88 8.79
C MET A 23 3.61 -5.63 8.34
N GLU A 24 4.05 -6.61 9.12
CA GLU A 24 5.29 -7.34 8.86
C GLU A 24 5.15 -8.85 9.10
N ASP A 25 6.00 -9.61 8.40
CA ASP A 25 6.41 -10.95 8.82
C ASP A 25 7.60 -10.79 9.77
N GLN A 26 7.33 -10.85 11.07
CA GLN A 26 8.37 -10.85 12.09
C GLN A 26 8.61 -12.27 12.62
N LYS A 27 9.87 -12.62 12.77
CA LYS A 27 10.29 -13.84 13.46
C LYS A 27 11.32 -13.51 14.54
N SER A 28 11.42 -14.39 15.53
CA SER A 28 12.45 -14.29 16.57
C SER A 28 13.85 -14.34 15.96
N SER A 29 14.82 -13.75 16.66
CA SER A 29 16.21 -13.72 16.19
C SER A 29 16.75 -15.12 15.92
N GLY A 30 17.51 -15.27 14.83
CA GLY A 30 18.07 -16.57 14.41
C GLY A 30 17.08 -17.49 13.69
N THR A 31 15.85 -17.04 13.46
CA THR A 31 14.83 -17.82 12.74
C THR A 31 14.74 -17.38 11.29
N GLY A 32 15.11 -18.28 10.36
CA GLY A 32 15.02 -18.01 8.92
C GLY A 32 13.60 -17.76 8.42
N GLY A 33 13.47 -17.15 7.24
CA GLY A 33 12.19 -16.82 6.62
C GLY A 33 11.36 -18.06 6.24
N GLY A 34 12.03 -19.19 6.07
CA GLY A 34 11.43 -20.49 5.79
C GLY A 34 11.66 -20.98 4.36
N MET A 35 11.21 -22.21 4.13
CA MET A 35 11.25 -22.89 2.83
C MET A 35 10.06 -22.46 1.99
N PRO A 36 10.25 -21.90 0.77
CA PRO A 36 9.15 -21.53 -0.09
C PRO A 36 8.55 -22.77 -0.76
N VAL A 37 7.35 -22.61 -1.32
CA VAL A 37 6.73 -23.62 -2.19
C VAL A 37 7.13 -23.29 -3.62
N ALA A 38 7.78 -24.23 -4.30
CA ALA A 38 8.23 -24.02 -5.67
C ALA A 38 7.04 -24.01 -6.65
N THR A 39 7.14 -23.14 -7.65
CA THR A 39 6.29 -23.07 -8.84
C THR A 39 4.79 -22.81 -8.58
N THR A 40 4.44 -22.33 -7.38
CA THR A 40 3.06 -22.06 -6.98
C THR A 40 2.97 -20.73 -6.25
N TRP A 41 1.95 -19.92 -6.57
CA TRP A 41 1.64 -18.71 -5.83
C TRP A 41 1.19 -19.06 -4.41
N THR A 42 1.97 -18.61 -3.42
CA THR A 42 1.78 -18.98 -2.01
C THR A 42 1.71 -17.73 -1.16
N THR A 43 0.82 -17.72 -0.16
CA THR A 43 0.72 -16.63 0.81
C THR A 43 2.01 -16.51 1.61
N HIS A 44 2.55 -15.30 1.65
CA HIS A 44 3.61 -14.93 2.58
C HIS A 44 2.98 -14.63 3.93
N VAL A 45 3.63 -15.08 5.00
CA VAL A 45 3.19 -14.78 6.37
C VAL A 45 3.14 -13.27 6.58
N LEU A 46 2.13 -12.80 7.29
CA LEU A 46 2.04 -11.46 7.89
C LEU A 46 1.43 -11.65 9.27
N ASN A 47 2.17 -11.30 10.32
CA ASN A 47 1.81 -11.69 11.68
C ASN A 47 1.87 -10.55 12.70
N THR A 48 2.42 -9.39 12.32
CA THR A 48 2.64 -8.28 13.25
C THR A 48 2.16 -6.96 12.67
N GLU A 49 1.33 -6.25 13.44
CA GLU A 49 1.02 -4.83 13.22
C GLU A 49 2.05 -3.97 13.96
N VAL A 50 3.08 -3.54 13.24
CA VAL A 50 4.16 -2.71 13.82
C VAL A 50 3.68 -1.29 14.10
N ARG A 51 2.72 -0.83 13.30
CA ARG A 51 2.11 0.49 13.43
C ARG A 51 0.68 0.38 12.95
N ASP A 52 -0.27 0.74 13.81
CA ASP A 52 -1.63 1.09 13.41
C ASP A 52 -2.36 1.85 14.54
N PRO A 53 -1.97 3.12 14.82
CA PRO A 53 -2.57 3.87 15.92
C PRO A 53 -4.04 4.26 15.68
N SER A 54 -4.59 3.98 14.49
CA SER A 54 -5.94 4.35 14.09
C SER A 54 -6.82 3.14 13.79
N ILE A 55 -6.31 1.92 14.02
CA ILE A 55 -7.05 0.66 13.83
C ILE A 55 -7.66 0.60 12.43
N LEU A 56 -6.83 0.89 11.43
CA LEU A 56 -7.20 0.94 10.02
C LEU A 56 -6.99 -0.38 9.31
N VAL A 57 -6.24 -1.32 9.89
CA VAL A 57 -5.96 -2.63 9.35
C VAL A 57 -6.06 -3.66 10.47
N SER A 58 -6.51 -4.86 10.13
CA SER A 58 -6.45 -6.02 11.01
C SER A 58 -5.74 -7.18 10.32
N ILE A 59 -4.95 -7.96 11.06
CA ILE A 59 -4.30 -9.18 10.57
C ILE A 59 -5.01 -10.43 11.09
N SER A 60 -5.31 -11.37 10.19
CA SER A 60 -5.76 -12.72 10.52
C SER A 60 -5.37 -13.69 9.41
N SER A 61 -4.90 -14.88 9.77
CA SER A 61 -4.56 -15.95 8.81
C SER A 61 -3.62 -15.49 7.68
N ASP A 62 -2.55 -14.77 8.05
CA ASP A 62 -1.56 -14.18 7.13
C ASP A 62 -2.13 -13.19 6.10
N GLN A 63 -3.34 -12.73 6.33
CA GLN A 63 -4.03 -11.73 5.51
C GLN A 63 -4.24 -10.46 6.30
N PHE A 64 -4.33 -9.35 5.60
CA PHE A 64 -4.72 -8.08 6.18
C PHE A 64 -6.04 -7.60 5.58
N THR A 65 -6.85 -6.95 6.41
CA THR A 65 -8.14 -6.36 6.00
C THR A 65 -8.17 -4.91 6.41
N PRO A 66 -8.12 -3.95 5.45
CA PRO A 66 -8.22 -2.54 5.76
C PRO A 66 -9.69 -2.14 6.03
N THR A 67 -9.91 -1.20 6.94
CA THR A 67 -11.24 -0.65 7.26
C THR A 67 -11.65 0.49 6.32
N VAL A 68 -10.69 1.04 5.57
CA VAL A 68 -10.88 2.13 4.60
C VAL A 68 -10.13 1.83 3.30
N ASN A 69 -10.54 2.48 2.21
CA ASN A 69 -9.80 2.40 0.94
C ASN A 69 -8.41 3.01 1.11
N GLY A 70 -7.44 2.48 0.38
CA GLY A 70 -6.09 3.01 0.43
C GLY A 70 -5.17 2.47 -0.64
N TRP A 71 -3.91 2.82 -0.49
CA TRP A 71 -2.80 2.34 -1.29
C TRP A 71 -1.86 1.55 -0.38
N VAL A 72 -1.41 0.39 -0.84
CA VAL A 72 -0.34 -0.34 -0.18
C VAL A 72 0.92 -0.35 -1.03
N GLU A 73 2.06 -0.33 -0.35
CA GLU A 73 3.34 -0.71 -0.91
C GLU A 73 3.88 -1.90 -0.13
N TRP A 74 4.52 -2.83 -0.79
CA TRP A 74 5.12 -3.99 -0.13
C TRP A 74 6.53 -4.27 -0.63
N GLU A 75 7.28 -4.96 0.23
CA GLU A 75 8.60 -5.49 -0.05
C GLU A 75 8.73 -6.87 0.57
N ILE A 76 9.22 -7.84 -0.20
CA ILE A 76 9.62 -9.17 0.28
C ILE A 76 11.00 -9.52 -0.28
N ARG A 77 11.75 -10.37 0.44
CA ARG A 77 13.07 -10.84 0.01
C ARG A 77 13.13 -12.35 -0.16
N SER A 78 14.01 -12.79 -1.04
CA SER A 78 14.39 -14.17 -1.20
C SER A 78 15.89 -14.39 -0.98
N TYR A 79 16.25 -15.64 -0.75
CA TYR A 79 17.61 -16.12 -0.60
C TYR A 79 17.81 -17.38 -1.45
N THR A 80 18.87 -17.45 -2.25
CA THR A 80 19.20 -18.62 -3.10
C THR A 80 18.11 -19.04 -4.13
N ILE A 81 17.30 -18.11 -4.63
CA ILE A 81 16.24 -18.39 -5.62
C ILE A 81 16.57 -17.74 -6.96
N SER A 82 16.46 -18.51 -8.05
CA SER A 82 16.79 -18.03 -9.40
C SER A 82 15.75 -17.07 -9.99
N SER A 83 14.47 -17.35 -9.78
CA SER A 83 13.36 -16.50 -10.21
C SER A 83 12.36 -16.38 -9.08
N PHE A 84 12.15 -15.15 -8.63
CA PHE A 84 11.31 -14.81 -7.50
C PHE A 84 10.42 -13.61 -7.85
N GLY A 85 9.20 -13.61 -7.35
CA GLY A 85 8.28 -12.50 -7.58
C GLY A 85 7.19 -12.46 -6.52
N SER A 86 6.51 -11.32 -6.45
CA SER A 86 5.40 -11.12 -5.53
C SER A 86 4.17 -10.58 -6.24
N ARG A 87 3.02 -10.69 -5.59
CA ARG A 87 1.78 -10.02 -5.95
C ARG A 87 0.97 -9.69 -4.72
N LEU A 88 0.08 -8.72 -4.84
CA LEU A 88 -1.02 -8.52 -3.92
C LEU A 88 -2.24 -9.28 -4.46
N GLN A 89 -2.74 -10.25 -3.70
CA GLN A 89 -3.94 -11.01 -4.03
C GLN A 89 -5.10 -10.49 -3.18
N ASN A 90 -6.20 -10.10 -3.83
CA ASN A 90 -7.50 -9.93 -3.18
C ASN A 90 -8.09 -11.32 -2.96
N ILE A 91 -8.12 -11.76 -1.70
CA ILE A 91 -8.58 -13.09 -1.31
C ILE A 91 -10.10 -13.15 -1.33
N THR A 92 -10.77 -12.06 -0.96
CA THR A 92 -12.24 -11.99 -0.98
C THR A 92 -12.81 -12.17 -2.39
N ASP A 93 -12.21 -11.50 -3.38
CA ASP A 93 -12.71 -11.50 -4.75
C ASP A 93 -11.96 -12.47 -5.68
N GLY A 94 -10.91 -13.13 -5.20
CA GLY A 94 -10.13 -14.10 -5.98
C GLY A 94 -9.31 -13.48 -7.12
N THR A 95 -8.99 -12.19 -7.06
CA THR A 95 -8.30 -11.45 -8.13
C THR A 95 -6.93 -10.94 -7.70
N THR A 96 -6.01 -10.80 -8.65
CA THR A 96 -4.74 -10.11 -8.41
C THR A 96 -4.99 -8.61 -8.40
N ALA A 97 -4.71 -7.94 -7.28
CA ALA A 97 -4.83 -6.48 -7.15
C ALA A 97 -3.62 -5.74 -7.72
N GLY A 98 -2.43 -6.35 -7.68
CA GLY A 98 -1.24 -5.81 -8.32
C GLY A 98 -0.06 -6.78 -8.33
N MET A 99 0.83 -6.60 -9.29
CA MET A 99 2.07 -7.38 -9.41
C MET A 99 3.24 -6.62 -8.80
N GLY A 100 4.12 -7.35 -8.12
CA GLY A 100 5.42 -6.83 -7.73
C GLY A 100 6.44 -6.97 -8.86
N MET A 101 7.52 -6.20 -8.77
CA MET A 101 8.69 -6.34 -9.61
C MET A 101 9.30 -7.73 -9.42
N LEU A 102 9.67 -8.36 -10.53
CA LEU A 102 10.38 -9.63 -10.50
C LEU A 102 11.80 -9.43 -9.98
N GLY A 103 12.25 -10.40 -9.23
CA GLY A 103 13.60 -10.50 -8.71
C GLY A 103 14.28 -11.76 -9.26
N ASN A 104 15.50 -11.62 -9.76
CA ASN A 104 16.30 -12.74 -10.22
C ASN A 104 17.55 -12.90 -9.37
N GLY A 105 17.83 -14.14 -9.00
CA GLY A 105 19.03 -14.54 -8.28
C GLY A 105 19.64 -15.80 -8.89
N ASN A 106 20.33 -16.57 -8.07
CA ASN A 106 20.85 -17.90 -8.39
C ASN A 106 20.79 -18.79 -7.12
N ASN A 107 21.18 -20.05 -7.24
CA ASN A 107 21.17 -21.00 -6.12
C ASN A 107 22.42 -20.92 -5.23
N GLY A 108 23.10 -19.77 -5.20
CA GLY A 108 24.33 -19.54 -4.45
C GLY A 108 24.08 -18.81 -3.12
N PRO A 109 24.89 -19.07 -2.09
CA PRO A 109 24.68 -18.55 -0.73
C PRO A 109 24.89 -17.03 -0.58
N SER A 110 25.35 -16.36 -1.63
CA SER A 110 25.48 -14.89 -1.71
C SER A 110 24.45 -14.28 -2.65
N SER A 111 23.36 -15.01 -2.92
CA SER A 111 22.32 -14.62 -3.87
C SER A 111 20.95 -14.55 -3.22
N GLY A 112 20.09 -13.75 -3.84
CA GLY A 112 18.73 -13.46 -3.42
C GLY A 112 18.17 -12.36 -4.29
N ALA A 113 16.90 -12.07 -4.13
CA ALA A 113 16.26 -10.96 -4.81
C ALA A 113 15.28 -10.25 -3.90
N THR A 114 15.01 -8.98 -4.20
CA THR A 114 13.95 -8.21 -3.54
C THR A 114 12.82 -8.02 -4.53
N SER A 115 11.60 -8.32 -4.14
CA SER A 115 10.41 -8.03 -4.92
C SER A 115 9.59 -6.95 -4.21
N THR A 116 9.37 -5.84 -4.89
CA THR A 116 8.59 -4.70 -4.38
C THR A 116 7.38 -4.46 -5.27
N GLY A 117 6.29 -3.94 -4.71
CA GLY A 117 5.12 -3.57 -5.50
C GLY A 117 4.23 -2.58 -4.79
N GLY A 118 3.23 -2.09 -5.50
CA GLY A 118 2.20 -1.22 -4.96
C GLY A 118 0.88 -1.41 -5.69
N ALA A 119 -0.22 -1.28 -4.96
CA ALA A 119 -1.56 -1.49 -5.50
C ALA A 119 -2.62 -0.82 -4.61
N PRO A 120 -3.80 -0.49 -5.17
CA PRO A 120 -4.92 -0.03 -4.38
C PRO A 120 -5.55 -1.20 -3.61
N VAL A 121 -6.11 -0.89 -2.44
CA VAL A 121 -6.90 -1.81 -1.62
C VAL A 121 -8.24 -1.18 -1.28
N VAL A 122 -9.25 -2.03 -1.16
CA VAL A 122 -10.64 -1.64 -0.90
C VAL A 122 -11.01 -2.05 0.52
N ALA A 123 -11.74 -1.19 1.22
CA ALA A 123 -12.22 -1.44 2.57
C ALA A 123 -12.97 -2.78 2.70
N SER A 124 -12.82 -3.45 3.84
CA SER A 124 -13.48 -4.71 4.20
C SER A 124 -13.17 -5.91 3.29
N LYS A 125 -12.19 -5.80 2.38
CA LYS A 125 -11.68 -6.93 1.59
C LYS A 125 -10.41 -7.48 2.24
N ALA A 126 -10.26 -8.80 2.24
CA ALA A 126 -9.06 -9.45 2.72
C ALA A 126 -8.02 -9.55 1.60
N PHE A 127 -6.78 -9.16 1.92
CA PHE A 127 -5.66 -9.21 0.98
C PHE A 127 -4.50 -10.02 1.57
N ALA A 128 -3.80 -10.73 0.70
CA ALA A 128 -2.57 -11.45 1.01
C ALA A 128 -1.44 -10.96 0.11
N ILE A 129 -0.25 -10.80 0.70
CA ILE A 129 0.97 -10.83 -0.11
C ILE A 129 1.23 -12.27 -0.50
N GLN A 130 1.37 -12.53 -1.79
CA GLN A 130 1.77 -13.83 -2.29
C GLN A 130 3.11 -13.73 -2.99
N TYR A 131 3.88 -14.80 -2.90
CA TYR A 131 5.13 -14.96 -3.62
C TYR A 131 5.05 -16.11 -4.62
N TYR A 132 5.94 -16.05 -5.60
CA TYR A 132 6.26 -17.16 -6.50
C TYR A 132 7.77 -17.38 -6.45
N ALA A 133 8.18 -18.64 -6.33
CA ALA A 133 9.58 -19.05 -6.33
C ALA A 133 9.81 -20.18 -7.32
N SER A 134 10.91 -20.15 -8.08
CA SER A 134 11.28 -21.24 -8.99
C SER A 134 11.81 -22.49 -8.28
N THR A 135 12.33 -22.33 -7.06
CA THR A 135 12.98 -23.40 -6.27
C THR A 135 12.56 -23.31 -4.80
N ALA A 136 12.79 -24.39 -4.04
CA ALA A 136 12.42 -24.50 -2.62
C ALA A 136 13.63 -24.77 -1.69
N PRO A 137 14.61 -23.86 -1.59
CA PRO A 137 15.70 -24.03 -0.62
C PRO A 137 15.20 -23.78 0.82
N ALA A 138 15.84 -24.41 1.81
CA ALA A 138 15.39 -24.41 3.21
C ALA A 138 15.16 -23.01 3.82
N ASN A 139 15.93 -22.01 3.40
CA ASN A 139 15.82 -20.62 3.85
C ASN A 139 15.42 -19.68 2.70
N GLY A 140 14.69 -20.17 1.70
CA GLY A 140 14.43 -19.43 0.47
C GLY A 140 13.69 -18.11 0.64
N LEU A 141 12.89 -17.97 1.71
CA LEU A 141 12.20 -16.73 2.07
C LEU A 141 13.06 -15.76 2.91
N GLY A 142 14.35 -16.06 3.07
CA GLY A 142 15.32 -15.19 3.72
C GLY A 142 16.16 -15.93 4.75
N LEU A 143 17.45 -15.58 4.81
CA LEU A 143 18.38 -16.06 5.83
C LEU A 143 18.25 -15.20 7.10
N ALA A 144 18.44 -15.80 8.29
CA ALA A 144 18.45 -15.06 9.55
C ALA A 144 19.76 -14.27 9.71
N LEU A 145 19.66 -13.01 10.15
CA LEU A 145 20.82 -12.15 10.47
C LEU A 145 21.28 -12.30 11.93
N SER A 146 20.40 -12.76 12.81
CA SER A 146 20.61 -12.98 14.25
C SER A 146 21.03 -11.72 15.03
N GLN A 147 20.50 -10.55 14.66
CA GLN A 147 20.81 -9.25 15.31
C GLN A 147 19.58 -8.58 15.96
N GLY A 148 18.52 -9.36 16.20
CA GLY A 148 17.23 -8.88 16.67
C GLY A 148 16.07 -9.56 15.93
N THR A 149 14.90 -8.92 15.94
CA THR A 149 13.74 -9.38 15.17
C THR A 149 14.07 -9.47 13.68
N GLU A 150 13.81 -10.63 13.09
CA GLU A 150 13.98 -10.85 11.66
C GLU A 150 12.71 -10.41 10.92
N VAL A 151 12.86 -9.64 9.83
CA VAL A 151 11.73 -9.12 9.04
C VAL A 151 11.84 -9.63 7.61
N TYR A 152 10.86 -10.42 7.17
CA TYR A 152 10.91 -11.09 5.86
C TYR A 152 9.94 -10.51 4.82
N ALA A 153 8.89 -9.84 5.30
CA ALA A 153 7.95 -9.07 4.49
C ALA A 153 7.56 -7.80 5.24
N ARG A 154 7.34 -6.72 4.49
CA ARG A 154 6.76 -5.48 5.01
C ARG A 154 5.72 -4.95 4.04
N VAL A 155 4.54 -4.64 4.57
CA VAL A 155 3.47 -3.93 3.88
C VAL A 155 3.24 -2.60 4.58
N LYS A 156 3.19 -1.52 3.82
CA LYS A 156 2.89 -0.18 4.28
C LYS A 156 1.56 0.24 3.67
N PHE A 157 0.69 0.81 4.48
CA PHE A 157 -0.63 1.27 4.06
C PHE A 157 -0.76 2.78 4.25
N TRP A 158 -1.33 3.43 3.24
CA TRP A 158 -1.77 4.82 3.29
C TRP A 158 -3.23 4.90 2.90
N ARG A 159 -4.05 5.52 3.75
CA ARG A 159 -5.46 5.74 3.43
C ARG A 159 -5.63 6.76 2.30
N THR A 160 -6.63 6.56 1.44
CA THR A 160 -6.93 7.49 0.34
C THR A 160 -7.35 8.86 0.89
N LYS A 161 -6.97 9.93 0.18
CA LYS A 161 -7.32 11.32 0.49
C LYS A 161 -8.21 11.91 -0.60
N TYR A 162 -9.18 12.68 -0.18
CA TYR A 162 -10.09 13.45 -1.04
C TYR A 162 -9.83 14.94 -0.82
N ALA A 163 -9.96 15.73 -1.88
CA ALA A 163 -9.94 17.19 -1.79
C ALA A 163 -11.19 17.78 -2.42
N ARG A 164 -11.72 18.81 -1.77
CA ARG A 164 -12.73 19.69 -2.34
C ARG A 164 -12.03 20.77 -3.14
N ILE A 165 -12.45 20.96 -4.38
CA ILE A 165 -11.90 22.00 -5.24
C ILE A 165 -13.02 23.01 -5.53
N ILE A 166 -12.82 24.27 -5.13
CA ILE A 166 -13.71 25.39 -5.44
C ILE A 166 -12.91 26.39 -6.26
N ASP A 167 -13.41 26.76 -7.44
CA ASP A 167 -12.79 27.73 -8.35
C ASP A 167 -11.30 27.44 -8.67
N GLY A 168 -10.95 26.15 -8.76
CA GLY A 168 -9.58 25.70 -9.06
C GLY A 168 -8.61 25.75 -7.86
N VAL A 169 -9.11 26.04 -6.65
CA VAL A 169 -8.32 26.05 -5.41
C VAL A 169 -8.77 24.89 -4.52
N VAL A 170 -7.81 24.22 -3.88
CA VAL A 170 -8.12 23.23 -2.83
C VAL A 170 -8.70 23.98 -1.63
N ASP A 171 -10.00 23.82 -1.43
CA ASP A 171 -10.75 24.42 -0.32
C ASP A 171 -10.55 23.60 0.96
N SER A 172 -10.70 22.29 0.86
CA SER A 172 -10.62 21.38 1.99
C SER A 172 -10.10 20.01 1.56
N THR A 173 -9.55 19.28 2.53
CA THR A 173 -9.04 17.91 2.36
C THR A 173 -9.66 17.03 3.42
N SER A 174 -10.12 15.85 3.02
CA SER A 174 -10.77 14.88 3.89
C SER A 174 -10.23 13.49 3.61
N TYR A 175 -10.23 12.65 4.63
CA TYR A 175 -9.93 11.23 4.47
C TYR A 175 -11.18 10.37 4.28
N ASP A 176 -12.35 10.97 4.47
CA ASP A 176 -13.65 10.36 4.25
C ASP A 176 -14.35 11.20 3.17
N LEU A 177 -14.96 10.56 2.15
CA LEU A 177 -15.84 11.29 1.24
C LEU A 177 -17.05 11.77 2.06
N PRO A 178 -17.30 13.08 2.20
CA PRO A 178 -18.54 13.53 2.79
C PRO A 178 -19.68 13.11 1.86
N TYR A 179 -20.53 12.21 2.37
CA TYR A 179 -21.72 11.74 1.69
C TYR A 179 -22.90 12.63 2.13
N PHE A 180 -23.58 13.24 1.16
CA PHE A 180 -24.97 13.70 1.35
C PHE A 180 -25.89 12.65 0.73
N GLU A 181 -27.10 12.49 1.24
CA GLU A 181 -28.04 11.43 0.86
C GLU A 181 -28.03 11.10 -0.65
N GLY A 182 -27.47 9.94 -0.99
CA GLY A 182 -27.46 9.41 -2.37
C GLY A 182 -26.18 9.60 -3.19
N GLY A 183 -25.13 10.25 -2.67
CA GLY A 183 -23.83 10.32 -3.38
C GLY A 183 -22.75 11.16 -2.68
N PRO A 184 -21.49 11.10 -3.16
CA PRO A 184 -20.46 12.04 -2.71
C PRO A 184 -20.90 13.48 -2.98
N GLU A 185 -20.68 14.40 -2.02
CA GLU A 185 -20.99 15.82 -2.21
C GLU A 185 -20.37 16.36 -3.52
N PRO A 186 -21.10 17.18 -4.30
CA PRO A 186 -20.55 17.81 -5.48
C PRO A 186 -19.28 18.63 -5.18
N GLY A 187 -18.19 18.37 -5.93
CA GLY A 187 -16.94 19.13 -5.85
C GLY A 187 -15.78 18.44 -5.13
N TRP A 188 -15.94 17.19 -4.69
CA TRP A 188 -14.87 16.37 -4.12
C TRP A 188 -14.24 15.44 -5.17
N THR A 189 -12.92 15.46 -5.26
CA THR A 189 -12.14 14.62 -6.19
C THR A 189 -11.07 13.84 -5.42
N GLU A 190 -10.78 12.61 -5.85
CA GLU A 190 -9.63 11.84 -5.35
C GLU A 190 -8.33 12.57 -5.63
N VAL A 191 -7.49 12.71 -4.61
CA VAL A 191 -6.16 13.29 -4.76
C VAL A 191 -5.17 12.14 -4.86
N PRO A 192 -4.46 11.99 -6.00
CA PRO A 192 -3.38 11.02 -6.10
C PRO A 192 -2.36 11.28 -4.98
N THR A 193 -2.02 10.25 -4.22
CA THR A 193 -1.10 10.34 -3.07
C THR A 193 0.35 10.65 -3.46
N MET A 194 0.65 10.78 -4.76
CA MET A 194 1.99 10.99 -5.31
C MET A 194 2.19 12.44 -5.80
N PHE A 195 2.30 13.39 -4.87
CA PHE A 195 3.00 14.65 -5.12
C PHE A 195 4.25 14.67 -4.22
N SER A 196 5.39 14.30 -4.79
CA SER A 196 6.72 14.58 -4.24
C SER A 196 6.86 16.11 -4.06
N PRO A 197 7.51 16.62 -3.00
CA PRO A 197 7.49 18.05 -2.65
C PRO A 197 8.26 18.97 -3.64
N ALA A 198 8.77 18.44 -4.74
CA ALA A 198 9.48 19.21 -5.75
C ALA A 198 8.55 19.60 -6.92
N PHE A 199 7.51 20.41 -6.69
CA PHE A 199 6.97 21.33 -7.71
C PHE A 199 5.95 22.27 -7.05
N HIS A 200 6.45 23.35 -6.45
CA HIS A 200 5.64 24.56 -6.27
C HIS A 200 5.47 25.22 -7.64
N SER A 201 4.50 24.74 -8.43
CA SER A 201 3.87 25.57 -9.46
C SER A 201 2.50 25.00 -9.80
N THR A 202 1.48 25.70 -9.31
CA THR A 202 0.17 25.92 -9.94
C THR A 202 -0.29 24.83 -10.92
N VAL A 203 -1.06 23.85 -10.42
CA VAL A 203 -1.94 23.06 -11.30
C VAL A 203 -3.09 23.97 -11.72
N ARG A 204 -2.96 24.65 -12.87
CA ARG A 204 -4.12 25.25 -13.55
C ARG A 204 -4.80 24.13 -14.33
N VAL A 205 -5.88 23.57 -13.79
CA VAL A 205 -6.85 22.88 -14.63
C VAL A 205 -7.55 23.98 -15.44
N SER A 206 -7.47 23.91 -16.77
CA SER A 206 -8.09 24.92 -17.62
C SER A 206 -9.62 24.90 -17.40
N PRO A 207 -10.32 26.06 -17.38
CA PRO A 207 -11.77 26.11 -17.16
C PRO A 207 -12.62 25.40 -18.23
N ALA A 208 -12.00 24.79 -19.24
CA ALA A 208 -12.68 24.31 -20.44
C ALA A 208 -13.43 22.97 -20.26
N GLN A 209 -13.33 22.29 -19.12
CA GLN A 209 -14.06 21.03 -18.89
C GLN A 209 -15.27 21.13 -17.95
N CYS A 210 -15.61 22.31 -17.44
CA CYS A 210 -16.73 22.49 -16.50
C CYS A 210 -17.92 23.30 -17.06
N GLN A 211 -18.09 23.37 -18.38
CA GLN A 211 -19.22 24.07 -19.01
C GLN A 211 -19.65 23.40 -20.32
N ARG A 212 -20.58 22.43 -20.25
CA ARG A 212 -21.55 21.98 -21.29
C ARG A 212 -22.23 20.72 -20.74
N ARG A 213 -23.54 20.62 -20.52
CA ARG A 213 -24.68 21.41 -21.01
C ARG A 213 -25.89 20.99 -20.15
N LEU A 214 -26.32 21.85 -19.22
CA LEU A 214 -27.68 21.79 -18.67
C LEU A 214 -28.62 22.34 -19.76
N VAL A 215 -29.33 21.47 -20.48
CA VAL A 215 -30.52 21.89 -21.25
C VAL A 215 -31.72 21.62 -20.36
N ARG A 216 -32.40 22.71 -19.97
CA ARG A 216 -33.66 22.69 -19.22
C ARG A 216 -34.81 22.19 -20.10
N GLN A 217 -35.76 21.58 -19.38
CA GLN A 217 -37.13 21.15 -19.66
C GLN A 217 -37.91 21.94 -20.72
N PHE A 218 -38.83 21.22 -21.40
CA PHE A 218 -40.16 21.75 -21.72
C PHE A 218 -41.08 21.50 -20.53
#